data_AF-A0A542IQZ7-F1
#
_entry.id   AF-A0A542IQZ7-F1
#
_cell.length_a   1.000
_cell.length_b   1.000
_cell.length_c   1.000
_cell.angle_alpha   90.00
_cell.angle_beta   90.00
_cell.angle_gamma   90.00
#
_symmetry.space_group_name_H-M   'P 1'
#
loop_
_entity.id
_entity.type
_entity.pdbx_description
1 polymer ?
#
loop_
_entity_poly.entity_id
_entity_poly.type
_entity_poly.pdbx_seq_one_letter_code
_entity_poly.pdbx_strand_id
1 'polypeptide(L)'
;MRLDDLLRQQRNGLTAVRPDGSAASCRRTAYPAYSAMGPWPARAFAVLIWFLDAGRFLDAVVGVELDLVNLLIGVLIPLSFVVTLACLHEAIPPARRLWTRLGLVSAGMWATVSMSAYLRQLTVVRLAEEQSHLGEVSLIGFGELDRTSAGWSLNVSGWGVFLTLALFFVSPAVVGNGRARLGRWALRLSGVSMRLLAVGFAAGSEPVQLLGAGFGWFLGLPVSGLVLASILSSARTGTP
;
A
#
# COMPACT_ATOMS: atom_id res chain seq x y z
N MET A 1 -22.00 -39.84 17.28
CA MET A 1 -21.73 -38.57 17.98
C MET A 1 -22.69 -37.53 17.43
N ARG A 2 -23.61 -36.98 18.24
CA ARG A 2 -24.66 -36.07 17.74
C ARG A 2 -24.12 -34.64 17.63
N LEU A 3 -24.60 -33.88 16.63
CA LEU A 3 -24.21 -32.49 16.39
C LEU A 3 -24.42 -31.60 17.64
N ASP A 4 -25.43 -31.92 18.44
CA ASP A 4 -25.73 -31.23 19.70
C ASP A 4 -24.63 -31.41 20.75
N ASP A 5 -23.91 -32.54 20.74
CA ASP A 5 -22.80 -32.80 21.66
C ASP A 5 -21.56 -31.97 21.28
N LEU A 6 -21.31 -31.79 19.97
CA LEU A 6 -20.24 -30.93 19.46
C LEU A 6 -20.52 -29.45 19.76
N LEU A 7 -21.77 -29.00 19.61
CA LEU A 7 -22.17 -27.63 19.93
C LEU A 7 -22.13 -27.37 21.45
N ARG A 8 -22.46 -28.36 22.29
CA ARG A 8 -22.29 -28.27 23.75
C ARG A 8 -20.81 -28.27 24.15
N GLN A 9 -19.96 -29.07 23.54
CA GLN A 9 -18.52 -29.03 23.80
C GLN A 9 -17.89 -27.70 23.36
N GLN A 10 -18.31 -27.13 22.22
CA GLN A 10 -17.85 -25.81 21.79
C GLN A 10 -18.31 -24.69 22.74
N ARG A 11 -19.52 -24.80 23.28
CA ARG A 11 -20.08 -23.83 24.21
C ARG A 11 -19.45 -23.92 25.61
N ASN A 12 -19.10 -25.12 26.06
CA ASN A 12 -18.46 -25.35 27.36
C ASN A 12 -16.94 -25.17 27.34
N GLY A 13 -16.29 -25.25 26.18
CA GLY A 13 -14.85 -24.97 26.00
C GLY A 13 -14.47 -23.49 26.14
N LEU A 14 -15.45 -22.58 26.26
CA LEU A 14 -15.23 -21.14 26.40
C LEU A 14 -15.30 -20.63 27.85
N THR A 15 -15.63 -21.49 28.80
CA THR A 15 -15.61 -21.16 30.23
C THR A 15 -14.69 -22.11 30.98
N ALA A 16 -13.40 -22.10 30.64
CA ALA A 16 -12.38 -22.63 31.52
C ALA A 16 -12.24 -21.70 32.74
N VAL A 17 -13.17 -21.84 33.69
CA VAL A 17 -13.04 -21.26 35.02
C VAL A 17 -11.89 -22.00 35.70
N ARG A 18 -10.85 -21.28 36.13
CA ARG A 18 -9.78 -21.90 36.91
C ARG A 18 -10.37 -22.45 38.21
N PRO A 19 -9.82 -23.56 38.75
CA PRO A 19 -10.29 -24.16 40.00
C PRO A 19 -10.18 -23.22 41.22
N ASP A 20 -9.51 -22.07 41.08
CA ASP A 20 -9.39 -21.04 42.11
C ASP A 20 -10.53 -20.00 42.10
N GLY A 21 -11.54 -20.14 41.23
CA GLY A 21 -12.65 -19.18 41.14
C GLY A 21 -12.25 -17.81 40.57
N SER A 22 -10.98 -17.62 40.20
CA SER A 22 -10.55 -16.44 39.47
C SER A 22 -11.02 -16.58 38.03
N ALA A 23 -11.75 -15.58 37.52
CA ALA A 23 -11.98 -15.46 36.09
C ALA A 23 -10.59 -15.52 35.43
N ALA A 24 -10.34 -16.56 34.64
CA ALA A 24 -9.12 -16.66 33.87
C ALA A 24 -9.11 -15.41 32.99
N SER A 25 -8.39 -14.38 33.44
CA SER A 25 -8.12 -13.24 32.61
C SER A 25 -7.42 -13.87 31.42
N CYS A 26 -8.13 -13.90 30.30
CA CYS A 26 -7.60 -14.33 29.04
C CYS A 26 -6.48 -13.34 28.81
N ARG A 27 -5.28 -13.67 29.33
CA ARG A 27 -4.06 -12.91 29.14
C ARG A 27 -3.99 -12.89 27.64
N ARG A 28 -4.35 -11.74 27.05
CA ARG A 28 -3.96 -11.41 25.68
C ARG A 28 -2.50 -11.81 25.65
N THR A 29 -2.21 -12.92 24.99
CA THR A 29 -0.86 -13.29 24.64
C THR A 29 -0.39 -12.11 23.82
N ALA A 30 0.27 -11.18 24.51
CA ALA A 30 0.90 -10.03 23.91
C ALA A 30 1.92 -10.67 22.98
N TYR A 31 1.58 -10.74 21.70
CA TYR A 31 2.43 -11.36 20.68
C TYR A 31 3.78 -10.64 20.75
N PRO A 32 4.83 -11.23 21.35
CA PRO A 32 6.09 -10.58 21.53
C PRO A 32 6.89 -10.88 20.27
N ALA A 33 6.65 -10.09 19.23
CA ALA A 33 7.48 -9.94 18.06
C ALA A 33 6.93 -8.80 17.19
N TYR A 34 6.76 -7.60 17.77
CA TYR A 34 6.62 -6.43 16.89
C TYR A 34 7.94 -6.23 16.17
N SER A 35 7.91 -6.26 14.84
CA SER A 35 9.09 -5.94 14.01
C SER A 35 9.73 -4.64 14.50
N ALA A 36 11.05 -4.65 14.70
CA ALA A 36 11.82 -3.51 15.23
C ALA A 36 11.62 -2.21 14.43
N MET A 37 11.13 -2.31 13.19
CA MET A 37 10.87 -1.18 12.29
C MET A 37 9.73 -0.25 12.73
N GLY A 38 8.75 -0.72 13.52
CA GLY A 38 7.70 0.14 14.07
C GLY A 38 6.92 0.96 13.01
N PRO A 39 6.58 2.24 13.26
CA PRO A 39 5.77 3.05 12.35
C PRO A 39 6.55 3.69 11.19
N TRP A 40 7.86 3.52 11.14
CA TRP A 40 8.75 4.23 10.22
C TRP A 40 8.48 3.96 8.74
N PRO A 41 8.24 2.72 8.28
CA PRO A 41 7.95 2.45 6.87
C PRO A 41 6.72 3.20 6.37
N ALA A 42 5.69 3.31 7.21
CA ALA A 42 4.43 3.98 6.86
C ALA A 42 4.60 5.51 6.75
N ARG A 43 5.47 6.10 7.58
CA ARG A 43 5.86 7.51 7.46
C ARG A 43 6.70 7.75 6.22
N ALA A 44 7.69 6.88 5.97
CA ALA A 44 8.53 6.94 4.78
C ALA A 44 7.67 6.88 3.52
N PHE A 45 6.72 5.95 3.44
CA PHE A 45 5.76 5.86 2.34
C PHE A 45 5.02 7.19 2.08
N ALA A 46 4.44 7.80 3.12
CA ALA A 46 3.73 9.07 2.99
C ALA A 46 4.65 10.21 2.53
N VAL A 47 5.85 10.32 3.13
CA VAL A 47 6.84 11.36 2.79
C VAL A 47 7.37 11.19 1.38
N LEU A 48 7.64 9.96 0.94
CA LEU A 48 8.15 9.70 -0.41
C LEU A 48 7.12 10.08 -1.49
N ILE A 49 5.83 9.85 -1.25
CA ILE A 49 4.77 10.30 -2.17
C ILE A 49 4.76 11.83 -2.25
N TRP A 50 4.70 12.52 -1.11
CA TRP A 50 4.73 13.99 -1.12
C TRP A 50 6.01 14.55 -1.73
N PHE A 51 7.15 13.90 -1.54
CA PHE A 51 8.40 14.31 -2.16
C PHE A 51 8.33 14.17 -3.68
N LEU A 52 7.84 13.05 -4.20
CA LEU A 52 7.66 12.85 -5.64
C LEU A 52 6.71 13.91 -6.24
N ASP A 53 5.63 14.22 -5.54
CA ASP A 53 4.63 15.18 -6.00
C ASP A 53 5.18 16.62 -5.96
N ALA A 54 5.91 16.98 -4.90
CA ALA A 54 6.61 18.25 -4.81
C ALA A 54 7.67 18.39 -5.90
N GLY A 55 8.41 17.32 -6.19
CA GLY A 55 9.40 17.29 -7.27
C GLY A 55 8.75 17.57 -8.63
N ARG A 56 7.64 16.89 -8.95
CA ARG A 56 6.87 17.14 -10.18
C ARG A 56 6.29 18.55 -10.27
N PHE A 57 5.83 19.08 -9.14
CA PHE A 57 5.33 20.45 -9.09
C PHE A 57 6.45 21.48 -9.34
N LEU A 58 7.62 21.30 -8.73
CA LEU A 58 8.77 22.18 -8.92
C LEU A 58 9.30 22.12 -10.36
N ASP A 59 9.33 20.94 -10.95
CA ASP A 59 9.64 20.77 -12.37
C ASP A 59 8.65 21.56 -13.25
N ALA A 60 7.34 21.39 -13.02
CA ALA A 60 6.31 22.07 -13.80
C ALA A 60 6.27 23.60 -13.64
N VAL A 61 6.62 24.14 -12.47
CA VAL A 61 6.50 25.58 -12.16
C VAL A 61 7.80 26.34 -12.33
N VAL A 62 8.92 25.71 -11.96
CA VAL A 62 10.24 26.36 -11.87
C VAL A 62 11.22 25.78 -12.90
N GLY A 63 10.89 24.66 -13.54
CA GLY A 63 11.77 23.99 -14.51
C GLY A 63 12.97 23.30 -13.85
N VAL A 64 12.82 22.87 -12.59
CA VAL A 64 13.89 22.13 -11.89
C VAL A 64 13.82 20.67 -12.31
N GLU A 65 14.78 20.24 -13.15
CA GLU A 65 14.90 18.85 -13.60
C GLU A 65 15.26 17.93 -12.42
N LEU A 66 14.26 17.21 -11.91
CA LEU A 66 14.40 16.25 -10.81
C LEU A 66 14.15 14.80 -11.25
N ASP A 67 14.22 14.52 -12.55
CA ASP A 67 13.82 13.23 -13.11
C ASP A 67 14.53 12.04 -12.49
N LEU A 68 15.86 12.09 -12.36
CA LEU A 68 16.62 10.98 -11.77
C LEU A 68 16.18 10.73 -10.32
N VAL A 69 15.98 11.80 -9.55
CA VAL A 69 15.55 11.70 -8.15
C VAL A 69 14.12 11.14 -8.09
N ASN A 70 13.22 11.64 -8.93
CA ASN A 70 11.84 11.18 -9.03
C ASN A 70 11.75 9.68 -9.39
N LEU A 71 12.60 9.20 -10.29
CA LEU A 71 12.68 7.79 -10.65
C LEU A 71 13.17 6.93 -9.47
N LEU A 72 14.20 7.37 -8.74
CA LEU A 72 14.69 6.67 -7.54
C LEU A 72 13.61 6.62 -6.45
N ILE A 73 12.92 7.73 -6.21
CA ILE A 73 11.81 7.81 -5.27
C ILE A 73 10.65 6.89 -5.70
N GLY A 74 10.39 6.82 -7.02
CA GLY A 74 9.42 5.90 -7.61
C GLY A 74 9.67 4.43 -7.29
N VAL A 75 10.93 4.01 -7.13
CA VAL A 75 11.31 2.66 -6.67
C VAL A 75 11.06 2.48 -5.17
N LEU A 76 11.36 3.50 -4.36
CA LEU A 76 11.26 3.43 -2.90
C LEU A 76 9.81 3.45 -2.39
N ILE A 77 8.90 4.13 -3.09
CA ILE A 77 7.47 4.18 -2.72
C ILE A 77 6.84 2.78 -2.59
N PRO A 78 6.82 1.91 -3.62
CA PRO A 78 6.19 0.60 -3.50
C PRO A 78 6.88 -0.30 -2.46
N LEU A 79 8.21 -0.22 -2.34
CA LEU A 79 8.96 -0.97 -1.33
C LEU A 79 8.55 -0.57 0.08
N SER A 80 8.51 0.73 0.37
CA SER A 80 8.09 1.23 1.69
C SER A 80 6.66 0.84 2.04
N PHE A 81 5.76 0.75 1.05
CA PHE A 81 4.40 0.26 1.26
C PHE A 81 4.34 -1.23 1.57
N VAL A 82 5.08 -2.08 0.85
CA VAL A 82 5.16 -3.52 1.14
C VAL A 82 5.65 -3.76 2.56
N VAL A 83 6.73 -3.06 2.96
CA VAL A 83 7.26 -3.16 4.33
C VAL A 83 6.23 -2.65 5.36
N THR A 84 5.49 -1.58 5.05
CA THR A 84 4.39 -1.09 5.89
C THR A 84 3.32 -2.15 6.10
N LEU A 85 2.90 -2.85 5.04
CA LEU A 85 1.90 -3.92 5.16
C LEU A 85 2.44 -5.15 5.88
N ALA A 86 3.75 -5.42 5.79
CA ALA A 86 4.39 -6.51 6.53
C ALA A 86 4.38 -6.20 8.04
N CYS A 87 4.76 -4.98 8.43
CA CYS A 87 4.64 -4.52 9.81
C CYS A 87 3.19 -4.57 10.31
N LEU A 88 2.23 -4.18 9.47
CA LEU A 88 0.82 -4.27 9.79
C LEU A 88 0.35 -5.73 9.93
N HIS A 89 0.82 -6.65 9.10
CA HIS A 89 0.47 -8.07 9.19
C HIS A 89 0.82 -8.66 10.55
N GLU A 90 2.00 -8.34 11.07
CA GLU A 90 2.44 -8.77 12.40
C GLU A 90 1.61 -8.12 13.52
N ALA A 91 1.20 -6.87 13.32
CA ALA A 91 0.42 -6.11 14.30
C ALA A 91 -1.04 -6.56 14.45
N ILE A 92 -1.60 -7.20 13.41
CA ILE A 92 -3.02 -7.53 13.32
C ILE A 92 -3.33 -8.91 13.96
N PRO A 93 -4.47 -9.04 14.68
CA PRO A 93 -4.88 -10.31 15.28
C PRO A 93 -4.98 -11.47 14.28
N PRO A 94 -4.69 -12.72 14.68
CA PRO A 94 -4.67 -13.88 13.78
C PRO A 94 -5.95 -14.06 12.96
N ALA A 95 -7.13 -13.81 13.55
CA ALA A 95 -8.42 -13.93 12.89
C ALA A 95 -8.60 -13.03 11.65
N ARG A 96 -7.73 -12.02 11.48
CA ARG A 96 -7.77 -11.06 10.36
C ARG A 96 -6.56 -11.14 9.45
N ARG A 97 -5.60 -12.04 9.73
CA ARG A 97 -4.36 -12.16 8.96
C ARG A 97 -4.57 -12.56 7.50
N LEU A 98 -5.71 -13.18 7.16
CA LEU A 98 -6.06 -13.46 5.76
C LEU A 98 -6.12 -12.16 4.94
N TRP A 99 -6.76 -11.12 5.47
CA TRP A 99 -6.92 -9.82 4.80
C TRP A 99 -5.58 -9.14 4.54
N THR A 100 -4.69 -9.12 5.53
CA THR A 100 -3.35 -8.54 5.35
C THR A 100 -2.44 -9.40 4.47
N ARG A 101 -2.59 -10.73 4.43
CA ARG A 101 -1.89 -11.60 3.46
C ARG A 101 -2.28 -11.31 2.02
N LEU A 102 -3.59 -11.24 1.76
CA LEU A 102 -4.10 -10.87 0.43
C LEU A 102 -3.60 -9.47 0.04
N GLY A 103 -3.62 -8.54 1.00
CA GLY A 103 -3.05 -7.21 0.83
C GLY A 103 -1.57 -7.21 0.46
N LEU A 104 -0.76 -8.00 1.19
CA LEU A 104 0.67 -8.15 0.96
C LEU A 104 1.01 -8.76 -0.40
N VAL A 105 0.28 -9.80 -0.82
CA VAL A 105 0.47 -10.41 -2.15
C VAL A 105 0.19 -9.38 -3.24
N SER A 106 -0.92 -8.66 -3.15
CA SER A 106 -1.26 -7.60 -4.11
C SER A 106 -0.25 -6.44 -4.09
N ALA A 107 0.22 -6.03 -2.91
CA ALA A 107 1.25 -5.00 -2.80
C ALA A 107 2.60 -5.45 -3.39
N GLY A 108 2.95 -6.72 -3.23
CA GLY A 108 4.14 -7.31 -3.85
C GLY A 108 4.03 -7.32 -5.38
N MET A 109 2.87 -7.66 -5.93
CA MET A 109 2.59 -7.57 -7.37
C MET A 109 2.72 -6.13 -7.88
N TRP A 110 2.12 -5.17 -7.17
CA TRP A 110 2.28 -3.74 -7.48
C TRP A 110 3.75 -3.34 -7.47
N ALA A 111 4.48 -3.66 -6.41
CA ALA A 111 5.89 -3.30 -6.27
C ALA A 111 6.74 -3.88 -7.39
N THR A 112 6.54 -5.16 -7.73
CA THR A 112 7.25 -5.82 -8.82
C THR A 112 7.03 -5.08 -10.15
N VAL A 113 5.78 -4.75 -10.48
CA VAL A 113 5.43 -4.07 -11.73
C VAL A 113 5.99 -2.65 -11.78
N SER A 114 5.74 -1.84 -10.75
CA SER A 114 6.20 -0.44 -10.73
C SER A 114 7.72 -0.33 -10.64
N MET A 115 8.38 -1.13 -9.82
CA MET A 115 9.85 -1.13 -9.75
C MET A 115 10.48 -1.55 -11.07
N SER A 116 9.91 -2.56 -11.75
CA SER A 116 10.40 -2.96 -13.08
C SER A 116 10.33 -1.81 -14.08
N ALA A 117 9.25 -1.01 -14.05
CA ALA A 117 9.11 0.16 -14.91
C ALA A 117 10.15 1.24 -14.59
N TYR A 118 10.30 1.60 -13.31
CA TYR A 118 11.29 2.61 -12.89
C TYR A 118 12.73 2.17 -13.11
N LEU A 119 13.07 0.91 -12.86
CA LEU A 119 14.42 0.39 -13.10
C LEU A 119 14.76 0.35 -14.59
N ARG A 120 13.80 0.02 -15.47
CA ARG A 120 13.99 0.13 -16.93
C ARG A 120 14.26 1.57 -17.35
N GLN A 121 13.50 2.53 -16.81
CA GLN A 121 13.73 3.95 -17.09
C GLN A 121 15.13 4.39 -16.63
N LEU A 122 15.55 3.98 -15.44
CA LEU A 122 16.87 4.31 -14.86
C LEU A 122 18.05 3.69 -15.61
N THR A 123 17.84 2.57 -16.30
CA THR A 123 18.92 1.79 -16.93
C THR A 123 18.84 1.85 -18.45
N VAL A 124 17.91 1.09 -19.04
CA VAL A 124 17.81 0.84 -20.47
C VAL A 124 17.44 2.11 -21.25
N VAL A 125 16.44 2.86 -20.78
CA VAL A 125 15.98 4.07 -21.50
C VAL A 125 17.03 5.16 -21.46
N ARG A 126 17.55 5.47 -20.27
CA ARG A 126 18.57 6.50 -20.09
C ARG A 126 19.86 6.21 -20.85
N LEU A 127 20.30 4.94 -20.88
CA LEU A 127 21.47 4.55 -21.67
C LEU A 127 21.23 4.77 -23.17
N ALA A 128 20.03 4.46 -23.66
CA ALA A 128 19.68 4.66 -25.07
C ALA A 128 19.59 6.16 -25.44
N GLU A 129 19.12 7.00 -24.52
CA GLU A 129 19.16 8.47 -24.65
C GLU A 129 20.60 8.97 -24.82
N GLU A 130 21.51 8.55 -23.93
CA GLU A 130 22.93 8.94 -23.98
C GLU A 130 23.61 8.50 -25.28
N GLN A 131 23.23 7.35 -25.83
CA GLN A 131 23.77 6.82 -27.07
C GLN A 131 23.07 7.34 -28.33
N SER A 132 22.10 8.26 -28.21
CA SER A 132 21.30 8.80 -29.32
C SER A 132 20.52 7.71 -30.11
N HIS A 133 20.22 6.57 -29.49
CA HIS A 133 19.46 5.46 -30.07
C HIS A 133 17.94 5.59 -29.86
N LEU A 134 17.46 6.80 -29.54
CA LEU A 134 16.04 7.09 -29.29
C LEU A 134 15.12 6.74 -30.47
N GLY A 135 15.64 6.61 -31.69
CA GLY A 135 14.87 6.20 -32.86
C GLY A 135 14.47 4.72 -32.92
N GLU A 136 14.97 3.87 -32.02
CA GLU A 136 14.62 2.45 -32.00
C GLU A 136 13.23 2.24 -31.37
N VAL A 137 12.24 2.01 -32.25
CA VAL A 137 10.80 1.83 -31.93
C VAL A 137 10.55 0.81 -30.80
N SER A 138 11.43 -0.17 -30.62
CA SER A 138 11.31 -1.15 -29.52
C SER A 138 11.55 -0.55 -28.13
N LEU A 139 12.38 0.49 -28.02
CA LEU A 139 12.79 1.08 -26.74
C LEU A 139 11.75 2.10 -26.24
N ILE A 140 11.24 2.96 -27.14
CA ILE A 140 10.11 3.86 -26.85
C ILE A 140 8.85 3.06 -26.53
N GLY A 141 8.57 1.99 -27.29
CA GLY A 141 7.36 1.18 -27.10
C GLY A 141 7.31 0.37 -25.80
N PHE A 142 8.46 -0.08 -25.26
CA PHE A 142 8.51 -1.00 -24.10
C PHE A 142 9.21 -0.46 -22.85
N GLY A 143 10.19 0.43 -23.03
CA GLY A 143 11.08 0.89 -21.96
C GLY A 143 10.60 2.18 -21.31
N GLU A 144 10.13 3.12 -22.12
CA GLU A 144 9.79 4.47 -21.69
C GLU A 144 8.53 4.50 -20.81
N LEU A 145 8.44 5.48 -19.93
CA LEU A 145 7.22 5.80 -19.18
C LEU A 145 6.33 6.81 -19.92
N ASP A 146 6.39 6.84 -21.26
CA ASP A 146 5.47 7.63 -22.08
C ASP A 146 4.04 7.05 -22.03
N ARG A 147 3.02 7.90 -22.12
CA ARG A 147 1.60 7.52 -22.00
C ARG A 147 1.17 6.44 -23.00
N THR A 148 1.84 6.32 -24.14
CA THR A 148 1.52 5.34 -25.18
C THR A 148 2.29 4.03 -25.07
N SER A 149 3.29 3.97 -24.18
CA SER A 149 4.18 2.82 -24.04
C SER A 149 3.54 1.64 -23.27
N ALA A 150 4.04 0.43 -23.55
CA ALA A 150 3.73 -0.75 -22.76
C ALA A 150 4.26 -0.63 -21.32
N GLY A 151 5.38 0.07 -21.12
CA GLY A 151 5.94 0.35 -19.80
C GLY A 151 4.96 1.15 -18.92
N TRP A 152 4.38 2.20 -19.48
CA TRP A 152 3.35 2.98 -18.82
C TRP A 152 2.07 2.18 -18.56
N SER A 153 1.59 1.41 -19.54
CA SER A 153 0.40 0.56 -19.37
C SER A 153 0.56 -0.46 -18.23
N LEU A 154 1.74 -1.07 -18.13
CA LEU A 154 2.08 -1.95 -17.02
C LEU A 154 2.09 -1.18 -15.70
N ASN A 155 2.73 -0.01 -15.64
CA ASN A 155 2.76 0.79 -14.42
C ASN A 155 1.34 1.23 -13.98
N VAL A 156 0.50 1.63 -14.93
CA VAL A 156 -0.94 1.92 -14.73
C VAL A 156 -1.67 0.73 -14.16
N SER A 157 -1.41 -0.47 -14.68
CA SER A 157 -1.98 -1.70 -14.13
C SER A 157 -1.48 -1.98 -12.70
N GLY A 158 -0.21 -1.67 -12.44
CA GLY A 158 0.44 -1.69 -11.14
C GLY A 158 -0.37 -0.97 -10.07
N TRP A 159 -0.44 0.36 -10.16
CA TRP A 159 -1.15 1.15 -9.15
C TRP A 159 -2.68 1.10 -9.33
N GLY A 160 -3.18 0.90 -10.54
CA GLY A 160 -4.61 0.89 -10.84
C GLY A 160 -5.35 -0.36 -10.40
N VAL A 161 -4.68 -1.52 -10.46
CA VAL A 161 -5.26 -2.83 -10.12
C VAL A 161 -4.66 -3.35 -8.82
N PHE A 162 -3.33 -3.56 -8.78
CA PHE A 162 -2.71 -4.28 -7.67
C PHE A 162 -2.65 -3.45 -6.39
N LEU A 163 -2.28 -2.17 -6.46
CA LEU A 163 -2.35 -1.28 -5.29
C LEU A 163 -3.80 -1.11 -4.81
N THR A 164 -4.75 -0.91 -5.72
CA THR A 164 -6.19 -0.86 -5.39
C THR A 164 -6.64 -2.09 -4.60
N LEU A 165 -6.31 -3.29 -5.07
CA LEU A 165 -6.63 -4.54 -4.38
C LEU A 165 -5.95 -4.62 -3.01
N ALA A 166 -4.68 -4.20 -2.92
CA ALA A 166 -3.96 -4.18 -1.65
C ALA A 166 -4.68 -3.31 -0.61
N LEU A 167 -5.08 -2.09 -1.00
CA LEU A 167 -5.79 -1.16 -0.14
C LEU A 167 -7.17 -1.70 0.31
N PHE A 168 -7.92 -2.30 -0.61
CA PHE A 168 -9.22 -2.90 -0.28
C PHE A 168 -9.10 -4.12 0.63
N PHE A 169 -8.12 -5.00 0.41
CA PHE A 169 -7.90 -6.16 1.26
C PHE A 169 -7.39 -5.77 2.64
N VAL A 170 -6.55 -4.75 2.77
CA VAL A 170 -6.03 -4.30 4.07
C VAL A 170 -7.08 -3.54 4.88
N SER A 171 -7.99 -2.81 4.23
CA SER A 171 -9.02 -2.03 4.90
C SER A 171 -9.81 -2.81 5.98
N PRO A 172 -10.43 -3.99 5.73
CA PRO A 172 -11.15 -4.73 6.75
C PRO A 172 -10.27 -5.29 7.88
N ALA A 173 -8.95 -5.36 7.69
CA ALA A 173 -8.03 -5.79 8.75
C ALA A 173 -7.91 -4.74 9.88
N VAL A 174 -7.97 -3.46 9.53
CA VAL A 174 -7.83 -2.35 10.49
C VAL A 174 -9.11 -2.20 11.31
N VAL A 175 -9.12 -2.61 12.58
CA VAL A 175 -10.30 -2.55 13.44
C VAL A 175 -10.13 -1.73 14.69
N GLY A 176 -11.25 -1.12 15.09
CA GLY A 176 -11.33 -0.13 16.15
C GLY A 176 -12.15 1.08 15.70
N ASN A 177 -12.30 2.01 16.64
CA ASN A 177 -12.95 3.30 16.46
C ASN A 177 -11.90 4.40 16.25
N GLY A 178 -12.33 5.65 16.05
CA GLY A 178 -11.44 6.81 15.89
C GLY A 178 -10.46 6.63 14.72
N ARG A 179 -9.15 6.60 15.04
CA ARG A 179 -8.06 6.48 14.05
C ARG A 179 -8.16 5.23 13.18
N ALA A 180 -8.54 4.08 13.76
CA ALA A 180 -8.72 2.86 12.97
C ALA A 180 -9.87 2.98 11.98
N ARG A 181 -10.98 3.63 12.37
CA ARG A 181 -12.10 3.91 11.45
C ARG A 181 -11.66 4.85 10.33
N LEU A 182 -10.92 5.91 10.66
CA LEU A 182 -10.36 6.82 9.66
C LEU A 182 -9.44 6.07 8.68
N GLY A 183 -8.54 5.22 9.19
CA GLY A 183 -7.62 4.44 8.36
C GLY A 183 -8.34 3.51 7.39
N ARG A 184 -9.41 2.83 7.84
CA ARG A 184 -10.25 2.01 6.96
C ARG A 184 -10.82 2.79 5.78
N TRP A 185 -11.36 3.98 6.07
CA TRP A 185 -11.97 4.83 5.06
C TRP A 185 -10.93 5.47 4.15
N ALA A 186 -9.81 5.95 4.69
CA ALA A 186 -8.71 6.49 3.92
C ALA A 186 -8.18 5.44 2.92
N LEU A 187 -7.96 4.20 3.34
CA LEU A 187 -7.55 3.10 2.46
C LEU A 187 -8.59 2.82 1.36
N ARG A 188 -9.88 2.78 1.70
CA ARG A 188 -10.96 2.54 0.71
C ARG A 188 -11.07 3.66 -0.30
N LEU A 189 -11.08 4.91 0.17
CA LEU A 189 -11.15 6.08 -0.70
C LEU A 189 -9.93 6.12 -1.62
N SER A 190 -8.74 5.85 -1.10
CA SER A 190 -7.51 5.73 -1.90
C SER A 190 -7.65 4.65 -2.97
N GLY A 191 -8.16 3.47 -2.62
CA GLY A 191 -8.40 2.38 -3.55
C GLY A 191 -9.43 2.72 -4.64
N VAL A 192 -10.54 3.35 -4.27
CA VAL A 192 -11.54 3.84 -5.23
C VAL A 192 -10.92 4.87 -6.16
N SER A 193 -10.17 5.84 -5.65
CA SER A 193 -9.53 6.86 -6.45
C SER A 193 -8.44 6.30 -7.38
N MET A 194 -7.63 5.34 -6.93
CA MET A 194 -6.68 4.62 -7.79
C MET A 194 -7.39 3.84 -8.90
N ARG A 195 -8.54 3.24 -8.60
CA ARG A 195 -9.35 2.57 -9.61
C ARG A 195 -9.93 3.56 -10.61
N LEU A 196 -10.43 4.71 -10.15
CA LEU A 196 -10.92 5.78 -11.00
C LEU A 196 -9.81 6.29 -11.92
N LEU A 197 -8.60 6.49 -11.39
CA LEU A 197 -7.44 6.88 -12.19
C LEU A 197 -7.19 5.88 -13.34
N ALA A 198 -7.21 4.58 -13.03
CA ALA A 198 -7.02 3.53 -14.03
C ALA A 198 -8.14 3.50 -15.09
N VAL A 199 -9.39 3.66 -14.66
CA VAL A 199 -10.55 3.78 -15.56
C VAL A 199 -10.42 5.03 -16.43
N GLY A 200 -9.93 6.14 -15.89
CA GLY A 200 -9.68 7.37 -16.62
C GLY A 200 -8.67 7.20 -17.75
N PHE A 201 -7.60 6.42 -17.53
CA PHE A 201 -6.68 6.06 -18.62
C PHE A 201 -7.34 5.16 -19.65
N ALA A 202 -8.04 4.10 -19.22
CA ALA A 202 -8.71 3.17 -20.12
C ALA A 202 -9.78 3.85 -20.99
N ALA A 203 -10.48 4.85 -20.43
CA ALA A 203 -11.51 5.62 -21.11
C ALA A 203 -10.96 6.86 -21.87
N GLY A 204 -9.67 7.17 -21.75
CA GLY A 204 -9.10 8.41 -22.31
C GLY A 204 -9.68 9.69 -21.70
N SER A 205 -10.22 9.64 -20.49
CA SER A 205 -10.89 10.77 -19.83
C SER A 205 -9.97 11.46 -18.83
N GLU A 206 -9.39 12.60 -19.24
CA GLU A 206 -8.52 13.42 -18.40
C GLU A 206 -9.19 13.89 -17.09
N PRO A 207 -10.47 14.35 -17.07
CA PRO A 207 -11.12 14.72 -15.81
C PRO A 207 -11.19 13.56 -14.80
N VAL A 208 -11.46 12.34 -15.28
CA VAL A 208 -11.51 11.15 -14.42
C VAL A 208 -10.11 10.79 -13.91
N GLN A 209 -9.08 10.97 -14.75
CA GLN A 209 -7.68 10.81 -14.33
C GLN A 209 -7.33 11.81 -13.23
N LEU A 210 -7.61 13.09 -13.43
CA LEU A 210 -7.30 14.14 -12.45
C LEU A 210 -8.03 13.91 -11.11
N LEU A 211 -9.29 13.49 -11.15
CA LEU A 211 -10.03 13.12 -9.92
C LEU A 211 -9.39 11.93 -9.21
N GLY A 212 -9.03 10.88 -9.96
CA GLY A 212 -8.37 9.70 -9.40
C GLY A 212 -6.99 10.00 -8.81
N ALA A 213 -6.17 10.77 -9.51
CA ALA A 213 -4.86 11.21 -9.04
C ALA A 213 -4.98 12.16 -7.84
N GLY A 214 -5.82 13.21 -7.97
CA GLY A 214 -6.16 14.19 -6.94
C GLY A 214 -6.43 13.56 -5.58
N PHE A 215 -7.53 12.80 -5.52
CA PHE A 215 -8.00 12.23 -4.25
C PHE A 215 -7.20 11.01 -3.82
N GLY A 216 -6.74 10.19 -4.76
CA GLY A 216 -6.08 8.95 -4.45
C GLY A 216 -4.60 9.15 -4.15
N TRP A 217 -3.87 9.69 -5.12
CA TRP A 217 -2.42 9.76 -5.08
C TRP A 217 -1.94 10.86 -4.13
N PHE A 218 -2.38 12.10 -4.35
CA PHE A 218 -1.86 13.25 -3.60
C PHE A 218 -2.37 13.32 -2.16
N LEU A 219 -3.61 12.91 -1.91
CA LEU A 219 -4.24 13.03 -0.60
C LEU A 219 -4.43 11.68 0.09
N GLY A 220 -5.08 10.74 -0.59
CA GLY A 220 -5.52 9.48 -0.02
C GLY A 220 -4.37 8.62 0.50
N LEU A 221 -3.36 8.37 -0.33
CA LEU A 221 -2.23 7.50 0.00
C LEU A 221 -1.36 8.08 1.14
N PRO A 222 -0.96 9.36 1.13
CA PRO A 222 -0.22 9.94 2.26
C PRO A 222 -1.01 9.92 3.56
N VAL A 223 -2.30 10.29 3.54
CA VAL A 223 -3.16 10.24 4.73
C VAL A 223 -3.29 8.81 5.24
N SER A 224 -3.46 7.83 4.33
CA SER A 224 -3.50 6.42 4.68
C SER A 224 -2.20 5.97 5.34
N GLY A 225 -1.04 6.35 4.79
CA GLY A 225 0.28 6.06 5.35
C GLY A 225 0.47 6.64 6.76
N LEU A 226 0.10 7.90 6.97
CA LEU A 226 0.20 8.54 8.29
C LEU A 226 -0.75 7.91 9.32
N VAL A 227 -1.97 7.54 8.93
CA VAL A 227 -2.89 6.86 9.83
C VAL A 227 -2.38 5.46 10.18
N LEU A 228 -1.85 4.71 9.21
CA LEU A 228 -1.20 3.42 9.48
C LEU A 228 0.01 3.57 10.40
N ALA A 229 0.84 4.59 10.20
CA ALA A 229 1.94 4.92 11.10
C ALA A 229 1.45 5.17 12.53
N SER A 230 0.32 5.88 12.70
CA SER A 230 -0.26 6.14 14.02
C SER A 230 -0.75 4.86 14.69
N ILE A 231 -1.37 3.94 13.93
CA ILE A 231 -1.86 2.65 14.42
C ILE A 231 -0.68 1.78 14.89
N LEU A 232 0.38 1.70 14.07
CA LEU A 232 1.60 0.97 14.42
C LEU A 232 2.31 1.58 15.64
N SER A 233 2.24 2.90 15.81
CA SER A 233 2.79 3.58 17.00
C SER A 233 2.01 3.22 18.26
N SER A 234 0.67 3.31 18.23
CA SER A 234 -0.21 2.94 19.35
C SER A 234 -0.02 1.47 19.77
N ALA A 235 0.14 0.59 18.78
CA ALA A 235 0.29 -0.83 19.04
C ALA A 235 1.64 -1.17 19.71
N ARG A 236 2.69 -0.36 19.47
CA ARG A 236 3.98 -0.47 20.16
C ARG A 236 3.91 -0.02 21.62
N THR A 237 3.17 1.04 21.92
CA THR A 237 3.03 1.58 23.28
C THR A 237 2.00 0.85 24.12
N GLY A 238 1.23 -0.07 23.55
CA GLY A 238 0.12 -0.74 24.23
C GLY A 238 -1.06 0.18 24.54
N THR A 239 -1.06 1.40 23.98
CA THR A 239 -2.14 2.37 24.14
C THR A 239 -3.23 2.10 23.11
N PRO A 240 -4.51 2.04 23.50
CA PRO A 240 -5.63 1.80 22.58
C PRO A 240 -5.79 2.90 21.51
#